data_AF-W1V7A5-F1
#
_entry.id   AF-W1V7A5-F1
#
_cell.length_a   1.000
_cell.length_b   1.000
_cell.length_c   1.000
_cell.angle_alpha   90.00
_cell.angle_beta   90.00
_cell.angle_gamma   90.00
#
_symmetry.space_group_name_H-M   'P 1'
#
loop_
_entity.id
_entity.type
_entity.pdbx_description
1 polymer ?
#
loop_
_entity_poly.entity_id
_entity_poly.type
_entity_poly.pdbx_seq_one_letter_code
_entity_poly.pdbx_strand_id
1 'polypeptide(L)'
;MYIGADLVPTDINKTLFENGNGEAFVGKELYEILKQSDLNVFNLEVPLTDIETPIVKFGNNLIAPTKTINGYKALEPLFLTLANNHSLDQGVEGLTTTLNLLKQHNISHAGAGANLKEAKEPFIFEKDNVRIGFYLCTENEFTMATCHTMG
;
A
#
# COMPACT_ATOMS: atom_id res chain seq x y z
N MET A 1 4.39 17.69 -0.83
CA MET A 1 3.99 16.32 -1.24
C MET A 1 5.14 15.66 -1.96
N TYR A 2 5.44 14.40 -1.63
CA TYR A 2 6.41 13.57 -2.35
C TYR A 2 5.73 12.29 -2.85
N ILE A 3 6.07 11.88 -4.07
CA ILE A 3 5.54 10.65 -4.68
C ILE A 3 6.73 9.74 -4.95
N GLY A 4 6.75 8.57 -4.31
CA GLY A 4 7.71 7.50 -4.53
C GLY A 4 7.10 6.34 -5.30
N ALA A 5 7.96 5.39 -5.65
CA ALA A 5 7.59 4.15 -6.33
C ALA A 5 7.11 3.08 -5.33
N ASP A 6 7.37 1.82 -5.64
CA ASP A 6 6.98 0.67 -4.83
C ASP A 6 7.74 0.66 -3.51
N LEU A 7 6.98 0.54 -2.42
CA LEU A 7 7.50 0.43 -1.08
C LEU A 7 7.16 -0.95 -0.52
N VAL A 8 8.09 -1.89 -0.70
CA VAL A 8 7.92 -3.31 -0.38
C VAL A 8 8.96 -3.76 0.64
N PRO A 9 8.58 -4.44 1.73
CA PRO A 9 9.51 -5.11 2.62
C PRO A 9 10.06 -6.35 1.90
N THR A 10 11.37 -6.46 1.83
CA THR A 10 12.11 -7.61 1.31
C THR A 10 12.87 -8.27 2.44
N ASP A 11 13.47 -9.45 2.21
CA ASP A 11 14.22 -10.14 3.26
C ASP A 11 15.38 -9.33 3.86
N ILE A 12 15.91 -8.34 3.13
CA ILE A 12 17.00 -7.49 3.59
C ILE A 12 16.53 -6.44 4.60
N ASN A 13 15.32 -5.88 4.43
CA ASN A 13 14.82 -4.76 5.24
C ASN A 13 13.57 -5.09 6.07
N LYS A 14 13.03 -6.32 5.98
CA LYS A 14 11.82 -6.78 6.68
C LYS A 14 11.85 -6.47 8.16
N THR A 15 12.95 -6.76 8.85
CA THR A 15 13.11 -6.46 10.28
C THR A 15 13.04 -4.95 10.58
N LEU A 16 13.51 -4.09 9.68
CA LEU A 16 13.41 -2.64 9.84
C LEU A 16 11.96 -2.17 9.73
N PHE A 17 11.19 -2.74 8.78
CA PHE A 17 9.76 -2.50 8.67
C PHE A 17 9.01 -3.00 9.91
N GLU A 18 9.26 -4.24 10.35
CA GLU A 18 8.62 -4.79 11.55
C GLU A 18 8.84 -3.95 12.81
N ASN A 19 10.04 -3.37 12.94
CA ASN A 19 10.41 -2.53 14.07
C ASN A 19 9.97 -1.07 13.90
N GLY A 20 9.43 -0.68 12.74
CA GLY A 20 9.06 0.70 12.43
C GLY A 20 10.26 1.65 12.37
N ASN A 21 11.45 1.16 12.02
CA ASN A 21 12.66 1.98 11.95
C ASN A 21 12.77 2.68 10.58
N GLY A 22 11.87 3.63 10.35
CA GLY A 22 11.77 4.45 9.12
C GLY A 22 13.12 4.99 8.65
N GLU A 23 13.80 5.69 9.55
CA GLU A 23 15.09 6.33 9.27
C GLU A 23 16.14 5.34 8.76
N ALA A 24 16.19 4.13 9.33
CA ALA A 24 17.17 3.13 8.94
C ALA A 24 16.95 2.57 7.53
N PHE A 25 15.71 2.48 7.04
CA PHE A 25 15.46 1.89 5.72
C PHE A 25 15.30 2.92 4.59
N VAL A 26 14.99 4.20 4.87
CA VAL A 26 15.01 5.27 3.86
C VAL A 26 16.25 6.16 3.91
N GLY A 27 17.02 6.11 5.01
CA GLY A 27 18.14 6.99 5.28
C GLY A 27 17.71 8.31 5.93
N LYS A 28 18.60 8.88 6.76
CA LYS A 28 18.31 10.05 7.61
C LYS A 28 17.79 11.27 6.83
N GLU A 29 18.50 11.67 5.77
CA GLU A 29 18.15 12.88 5.01
C GLU A 29 16.77 12.77 4.36
N LEU A 30 16.48 11.63 3.74
CA LEU A 30 15.17 11.37 3.13
C LEU A 30 14.08 11.24 4.20
N TYR A 31 14.37 10.60 5.33
CA TYR A 31 13.42 10.49 6.42
C TYR A 31 12.98 11.87 6.93
N GLU A 32 13.92 12.78 7.16
CA GLU A 32 13.62 14.16 7.57
C GLU A 32 12.74 14.90 6.54
N ILE A 33 13.04 14.73 5.24
CA ILE A 33 12.24 15.30 4.14
C ILE A 33 10.80 14.75 4.16
N LEU A 34 10.63 13.43 4.32
CA LEU A 34 9.32 12.78 4.34
C LEU A 34 8.51 13.21 5.58
N LYS A 35 9.15 13.36 6.75
CA LYS A 35 8.48 13.79 7.99
C LYS A 35 8.00 15.25 7.96
N GLN A 36 8.64 16.11 7.17
CA GLN A 36 8.25 17.51 7.01
C GLN A 36 7.22 17.72 5.89
N SER A 37 6.91 16.69 5.12
CA SER A 37 6.00 16.80 3.99
C SER A 37 4.53 16.84 4.45
N ASP A 38 3.66 17.40 3.60
CA ASP A 38 2.22 17.38 3.85
C ASP A 38 1.57 16.03 3.55
N LEU A 39 2.18 15.26 2.64
CA LEU A 39 1.72 13.97 2.18
C LEU A 39 2.85 13.25 1.44
N ASN A 40 3.16 12.04 1.88
CA ASN A 40 3.99 11.08 1.15
C ASN A 40 3.08 10.06 0.46
N VAL A 41 3.33 9.80 -0.82
CA VAL A 41 2.56 8.85 -1.63
C VAL A 41 3.47 7.74 -2.09
N PHE A 42 3.11 6.49 -1.83
CA PHE A 42 3.87 5.30 -2.26
C PHE A 42 2.93 4.21 -2.78
N ASN A 43 3.46 3.29 -3.59
CA ASN A 43 2.72 2.10 -4.01
C ASN A 43 2.98 0.94 -3.03
N LEU A 44 1.90 0.41 -2.45
CA LEU A 44 1.95 -0.81 -1.64
C LEU A 44 1.76 -2.01 -2.58
N GLU A 45 2.87 -2.47 -3.15
CA GLU A 45 2.89 -3.55 -4.14
C GLU A 45 3.07 -4.94 -3.49
N VAL A 46 2.52 -5.15 -2.30
CA VAL A 46 2.59 -6.45 -1.61
C VAL A 46 1.42 -6.62 -0.64
N PRO A 47 0.77 -7.81 -0.60
CA PRO A 47 -0.20 -8.11 0.43
C PRO A 47 0.45 -8.20 1.81
N LEU A 48 -0.13 -7.51 2.79
CA LEU A 48 0.27 -7.58 4.20
C LEU A 48 -0.59 -8.64 4.91
N THR A 49 -0.07 -9.86 5.01
CA THR A 49 -0.77 -11.01 5.61
C THR A 49 0.23 -12.01 6.19
N ASP A 50 -0.17 -12.74 7.22
CA ASP A 50 0.60 -13.84 7.81
C ASP A 50 0.12 -15.22 7.31
N ILE A 51 -0.87 -15.22 6.40
CA ILE A 51 -1.47 -16.42 5.80
C ILE A 51 -1.17 -16.45 4.30
N GLU A 52 -0.53 -17.52 3.84
CA GLU A 52 -0.27 -17.75 2.42
C GLU A 52 -1.49 -18.37 1.74
N THR A 53 -2.05 -17.65 0.76
CA THR A 53 -3.16 -18.09 -0.09
C THR A 53 -2.91 -17.65 -1.54
N PRO A 54 -1.83 -18.15 -2.18
CA PRO A 54 -1.37 -17.63 -3.45
C PRO A 54 -2.38 -17.86 -4.57
N ILE A 55 -2.57 -16.85 -5.44
CA ILE A 55 -3.34 -17.02 -6.67
C ILE A 55 -2.54 -17.76 -7.74
N VAL A 56 -3.24 -18.34 -8.71
CA VAL A 56 -2.62 -18.94 -9.90
C VAL A 56 -2.34 -17.82 -10.91
N LYS A 57 -1.06 -17.46 -11.08
CA LYS A 57 -0.60 -16.47 -12.04
C LYS A 57 0.79 -16.78 -12.58
N PHE A 58 1.23 -16.03 -13.59
CA PHE A 58 2.63 -16.01 -14.00
C PHE A 58 3.45 -15.10 -13.06
N GLY A 59 4.68 -15.49 -12.77
CA GLY A 59 5.56 -14.76 -11.84
C GLY A 59 5.33 -15.13 -10.37
N ASN A 60 5.98 -14.37 -9.48
CA ASN A 60 5.96 -14.66 -8.04
C ASN A 60 4.71 -14.08 -7.37
N ASN A 61 4.15 -14.82 -6.41
CA ASN A 61 3.21 -14.29 -5.44
C ASN A 61 3.99 -13.67 -4.27
N LEU A 62 3.86 -12.36 -4.09
CA LEU A 62 4.49 -11.61 -3.01
C LEU A 62 3.67 -11.74 -1.72
N ILE A 63 4.35 -11.61 -0.59
CA ILE A 63 3.75 -11.59 0.75
C ILE A 63 4.69 -10.84 1.69
N ALA A 64 4.13 -10.03 2.58
CA ALA A 64 4.87 -9.45 3.69
C ALA A 64 4.09 -9.65 5.00
N PRO A 65 4.76 -9.97 6.14
CA PRO A 65 4.08 -10.16 7.42
C PRO A 65 3.28 -8.93 7.83
N THR A 66 2.16 -9.12 8.51
CA THR A 66 1.30 -8.01 8.96
C THR A 66 2.07 -7.01 9.82
N LYS A 67 3.04 -7.49 10.60
CA LYS A 67 3.90 -6.67 11.47
C LYS A 67 4.72 -5.60 10.71
N THR A 68 4.94 -5.75 9.40
CA THR A 68 5.62 -4.75 8.57
C THR A 68 4.85 -3.44 8.43
N ILE A 69 3.56 -3.40 8.80
CA ILE A 69 2.74 -2.18 8.91
C ILE A 69 3.42 -1.07 9.70
N ASN A 70 4.26 -1.42 10.68
CA ASN A 70 5.00 -0.48 11.51
C ASN A 70 5.96 0.39 10.69
N GLY A 71 6.54 -0.15 9.62
CA GLY A 71 7.44 0.56 8.72
C GLY A 71 6.72 1.65 7.93
N TYR A 72 5.53 1.33 7.41
CA TYR A 72 4.68 2.31 6.73
C TYR A 72 4.22 3.42 7.68
N LYS A 73 3.80 3.06 8.90
CA LYS A 73 3.42 4.02 9.93
C LYS A 73 4.56 4.99 10.28
N ALA A 74 5.81 4.53 10.25
CA ALA A 74 6.96 5.39 10.53
C ALA A 74 7.13 6.53 9.50
N LEU A 75 6.62 6.37 8.28
CA LEU A 75 6.73 7.33 7.19
C LEU A 75 5.54 8.31 7.09
N GLU A 76 4.64 8.33 8.08
CA GLU A 76 3.55 9.31 8.12
C GLU A 76 4.09 10.76 8.07
N PRO A 77 3.42 11.69 7.37
CA PRO A 77 2.08 11.58 6.76
C PRO A 77 2.07 10.76 5.45
N LEU A 78 1.20 9.75 5.35
CA LEU A 78 1.29 8.72 4.30
C LEU A 78 -0.07 8.42 3.64
N PHE A 79 -0.04 8.28 2.31
CA PHE A 79 -1.06 7.70 1.47
C PHE A 79 -0.48 6.54 0.65
N LEU A 80 -1.12 5.38 0.70
CA LEU A 80 -0.71 4.19 -0.05
C LEU A 80 -1.66 3.92 -1.22
N THR A 81 -1.08 3.68 -2.39
CA THR A 81 -1.80 3.25 -3.59
C THR A 81 -1.76 1.72 -3.67
N LEU A 82 -2.86 1.10 -4.11
CA LEU A 82 -2.98 -0.36 -4.23
C LEU A 82 -3.40 -0.83 -5.63
N ALA A 83 -3.61 0.09 -6.58
CA ALA A 83 -3.89 -0.28 -7.96
C ALA A 83 -2.61 -0.78 -8.64
N ASN A 84 -2.28 -2.05 -8.40
CA ASN A 84 -1.10 -2.73 -8.92
C ASN A 84 -1.40 -4.21 -9.13
N ASN A 85 -0.48 -4.89 -9.80
CA ASN A 85 -0.59 -6.29 -10.20
C ASN A 85 -0.25 -7.30 -9.09
N HIS A 86 0.02 -6.84 -7.87
CA HIS A 86 0.43 -7.67 -6.74
C HIS A 86 -0.56 -7.64 -5.56
N SER A 87 -1.56 -6.75 -5.56
CA SER A 87 -2.54 -6.60 -4.47
C SER A 87 -3.33 -7.87 -4.13
N LEU A 88 -3.55 -8.78 -5.10
CA LEU A 88 -4.21 -10.07 -4.90
C LEU A 88 -3.25 -11.27 -4.94
N ASP A 89 -1.95 -11.09 -4.76
CA ASP A 89 -1.00 -12.20 -4.80
C ASP A 89 -1.30 -13.29 -3.77
N GLN A 90 -1.85 -12.91 -2.61
CA GLN A 90 -2.35 -13.82 -1.58
C GLN A 90 -3.90 -13.85 -1.57
N GLY A 91 -4.50 -13.74 -2.75
CA GLY A 91 -5.94 -13.80 -2.96
C GLY A 91 -6.74 -12.75 -2.20
N VAL A 92 -8.05 -13.00 -2.14
CA VAL A 92 -9.01 -12.12 -1.44
C VAL A 92 -8.68 -12.02 0.05
N GLU A 93 -8.18 -13.09 0.66
CA GLU A 93 -7.80 -13.11 2.08
C GLU A 93 -6.63 -12.17 2.38
N GLY A 94 -5.60 -12.16 1.53
CA GLY A 94 -4.46 -11.27 1.65
C GLY A 94 -4.82 -9.79 1.47
N LEU A 95 -5.59 -9.46 0.43
CA LEU A 95 -6.04 -8.08 0.22
C LEU A 95 -7.00 -7.62 1.34
N THR A 96 -7.92 -8.48 1.78
CA THR A 96 -8.81 -8.18 2.91
C THR A 96 -8.01 -7.88 4.18
N THR A 97 -7.00 -8.70 4.49
CA THR A 97 -6.12 -8.49 5.64
C THR A 97 -5.37 -7.16 5.51
N THR A 98 -4.85 -6.86 4.33
CA THR A 98 -4.16 -5.61 4.02
C THR A 98 -5.06 -4.39 4.27
N LEU A 99 -6.25 -4.35 3.67
CA LEU A 99 -7.19 -3.23 3.81
C LEU A 99 -7.63 -3.04 5.27
N ASN A 100 -7.91 -4.13 5.99
CA ASN A 100 -8.26 -4.09 7.41
C ASN A 100 -7.10 -3.55 8.26
N LEU A 101 -5.88 -3.95 7.96
CA LEU A 101 -4.69 -3.52 8.68
C LEU A 101 -4.40 -2.02 8.46
N LEU A 102 -4.49 -1.55 7.21
CA LEU A 102 -4.37 -0.13 6.87
C LEU A 102 -5.44 0.69 7.60
N LYS A 103 -6.69 0.23 7.60
CA LYS A 103 -7.80 0.86 8.32
C LYS A 103 -7.56 0.89 9.83
N GLN A 104 -7.11 -0.21 10.44
CA GLN A 104 -6.82 -0.30 11.87
C GLN A 104 -5.73 0.70 12.30
N HIS A 105 -4.73 0.93 11.43
CA HIS A 105 -3.63 1.84 11.69
C HIS A 105 -3.88 3.28 11.21
N ASN A 106 -5.08 3.58 10.69
CA ASN A 106 -5.45 4.89 10.12
C ASN A 106 -4.53 5.35 8.96
N ILE A 107 -3.99 4.42 8.17
CA ILE A 107 -3.19 4.74 6.99
C ILE A 107 -4.14 4.95 5.80
N SER A 108 -4.07 6.14 5.21
CA SER A 108 -4.89 6.50 4.05
C SER A 108 -4.50 5.64 2.85
N HIS A 109 -5.47 5.14 2.10
CA HIS A 109 -5.24 4.30 0.95
C HIS A 109 -6.38 4.33 -0.07
N ALA A 110 -6.08 3.96 -1.32
CA ALA A 110 -7.05 3.82 -2.41
C ALA A 110 -6.50 2.93 -3.54
N GLY A 111 -7.35 2.61 -4.51
CA GLY A 111 -6.98 1.84 -5.71
C GLY A 111 -7.22 0.33 -5.59
N ALA A 112 -7.83 -0.11 -4.49
CA ALA A 112 -8.34 -1.46 -4.31
C ALA A 112 -9.61 -1.42 -3.43
N GLY A 113 -10.49 -2.41 -3.55
CA GLY A 113 -11.72 -2.50 -2.78
C GLY A 113 -12.48 -3.81 -2.98
N ALA A 114 -13.62 -3.98 -2.31
CA ALA A 114 -14.39 -5.23 -2.41
C ALA A 114 -15.02 -5.46 -3.80
N ASN A 115 -15.02 -4.43 -4.65
CA ASN A 115 -15.55 -4.42 -6.01
C ASN A 115 -15.06 -3.15 -6.74
N LEU A 116 -15.30 -3.09 -8.05
CA LEU A 116 -14.88 -1.99 -8.92
C LEU A 116 -15.43 -0.63 -8.48
N LYS A 117 -16.59 -0.57 -7.81
CA LYS A 117 -17.13 0.70 -7.33
C LYS A 117 -16.27 1.26 -6.20
N GLU A 118 -15.83 0.42 -5.27
CA GLU A 118 -14.94 0.84 -4.18
C GLU A 118 -13.52 1.10 -4.69
N ALA A 119 -12.98 0.21 -5.54
CA ALA A 119 -11.61 0.32 -6.05
C ALA A 119 -11.38 1.61 -6.87
N LYS A 120 -12.41 2.13 -7.55
CA LYS A 120 -12.33 3.35 -8.36
C LYS A 120 -12.51 4.66 -7.57
N GLU A 121 -12.84 4.60 -6.28
CA GLU A 121 -13.03 5.82 -5.50
C GLU A 121 -11.68 6.58 -5.42
N PRO A 122 -11.64 7.84 -5.85
CA PRO A 122 -10.41 8.61 -5.83
C PRO A 122 -10.05 8.97 -4.38
N PHE A 123 -8.76 9.01 -4.08
CA PHE A 123 -8.32 9.67 -2.86
C PHE A 123 -8.26 11.18 -3.10
N ILE A 124 -8.81 11.95 -2.17
CA ILE A 124 -8.86 13.41 -2.23
C ILE A 124 -8.03 13.96 -1.07
N PHE A 125 -6.97 14.68 -1.39
CA PHE A 125 -6.15 15.40 -0.43
C PHE A 125 -6.47 16.89 -0.49
N GLU A 126 -6.80 17.49 0.66
CA GLU A 126 -7.12 18.91 0.77
C GLU A 126 -6.21 19.59 1.78
N LYS A 127 -5.55 20.67 1.36
CA LYS A 127 -4.71 21.51 2.22
C LYS A 127 -4.66 22.94 1.68
N ASP A 128 -4.77 23.92 2.58
CA ASP A 128 -4.64 25.36 2.27
C ASP A 128 -5.51 25.82 1.08
N ASN A 129 -6.78 25.37 1.05
CA ASN A 129 -7.77 25.59 -0.01
C ASN A 129 -7.40 25.00 -1.39
N VAL A 130 -6.37 24.13 -1.46
CA VAL A 130 -6.03 23.35 -2.64
C VAL A 130 -6.57 21.94 -2.46
N ARG A 131 -7.23 21.41 -3.49
CA ARG A 131 -7.77 20.06 -3.56
C ARG A 131 -7.06 19.27 -4.65
N ILE A 132 -6.45 18.15 -4.29
CA ILE A 132 -5.72 17.26 -5.19
C ILE A 132 -6.44 15.90 -5.21
N GLY A 133 -6.83 15.44 -6.39
CA GLY A 133 -7.43 14.13 -6.59
C GLY A 133 -6.44 13.14 -7.17
N PHE A 134 -6.41 11.93 -6.59
CA PHE A 134 -5.60 10.82 -7.06
C PHE A 134 -6.48 9.83 -7.80
N TYR A 135 -6.21 9.68 -9.10
CA TYR A 135 -6.76 8.62 -9.93
C TYR A 135 -5.74 7.48 -10.01
N LEU A 136 -6.15 6.28 -9.63
CA LEU A 136 -5.30 5.10 -9.59
C LEU A 136 -5.83 4.08 -10.57
N CYS A 137 -4.95 3.56 -11.42
CA CYS A 137 -5.30 2.56 -12.41
C CYS A 137 -4.18 1.54 -12.53
N THR A 138 -4.56 0.31 -12.83
CA THR A 138 -3.66 -0.78 -13.18
C THR A 138 -4.12 -1.40 -14.49
N GLU A 139 -3.21 -2.11 -15.16
CA GLU A 139 -3.56 -2.84 -16.37
C GLU A 139 -4.47 -4.04 -16.04
N ASN A 140 -5.08 -4.62 -17.07
CA ASN A 140 -5.94 -5.79 -16.91
C ASN A 140 -5.07 -7.05 -16.69
N GLU A 141 -4.58 -7.21 -15.47
CA GLU A 141 -3.81 -8.36 -15.00
C GLU A 141 -4.61 -9.20 -13.97
N PHE A 142 -3.92 -10.03 -13.18
CA PHE A 142 -4.51 -11.02 -12.28
C PHE A 142 -5.24 -10.42 -11.06
N THR A 143 -5.13 -9.10 -10.83
CA THR A 143 -5.53 -8.47 -9.57
C THR A 143 -6.66 -7.46 -9.69
N MET A 144 -7.25 -7.28 -10.88
CA MET A 144 -8.24 -6.23 -11.13
C MET A 144 -9.60 -6.50 -10.48
N ALA A 145 -10.16 -5.50 -9.78
CA ALA A 145 -11.55 -5.53 -9.36
C ALA A 145 -12.55 -5.62 -10.53
N THR A 146 -13.61 -6.40 -10.34
CA THR A 146 -14.78 -6.40 -11.25
C THR A 146 -15.99 -5.83 -10.54
N CYS A 147 -17.15 -5.77 -11.21
CA CYS A 147 -18.40 -5.39 -10.55
C CYS A 147 -18.78 -6.28 -9.36
N HIS A 148 -18.22 -7.48 -9.25
CA HIS A 148 -18.57 -8.47 -8.23
C HIS A 148 -17.38 -9.08 -7.49
N THR A 149 -16.14 -8.75 -7.88
CA THR A 149 -14.93 -9.32 -7.27
C THR A 149 -14.03 -8.22 -6.74
N MET A 150 -13.43 -8.50 -5.59
CA MET A 150 -12.38 -7.68 -4.99
C MET A 150 -11.17 -7.60 -5.92
N GLY A 151 -10.44 -6.49 -5.79
CA GLY A 151 -9.19 -6.17 -6.49
C GLY A 151 -8.99 -4.67 -6.53
#